data_AF-A0A5B2Z603-F1
#
_entry.id   AF-A0A5B2Z603-F1
#
_cell.length_a   1.000
_cell.length_b   1.000
_cell.length_c   1.000
_cell.angle_alpha   90.00
_cell.angle_beta   90.00
_cell.angle_gamma   90.00
#
_symmetry.space_group_name_H-M   'P 1'
#
loop_
_entity.id
_entity.type
_entity.pdbx_description
1 polymer ?
#
loop_
_entity_poly.entity_id
_entity_poly.type
_entity_poly.pdbx_seq_one_letter_code
_entity_poly.pdbx_strand_id
1 'polypeptide(L)'
;MEITIKTFISFCCLYYVLSSEIIGSKLSARSKSDLIDKVFEAITTSGEEGVFQTELCKSFSLDSRDGSRLVGNLEKQSLITREKALYRGRWTYKLVVKKTISMESEEPRPIDVSMVEGAPCLCCSYQHLCSNEDESNPYSPAKCQIIEEWIVTSFDKFMINQQHDSSPEYI
;
A
#
# COMPACT_ATOMS: atom_id res chain seq x y z
N MET A 1 13.75 33.91 31.84
CA MET A 1 12.77 32.80 31.69
C MET A 1 12.94 32.18 30.30
N GLU A 2 14.02 31.41 30.09
CA GLU A 2 14.38 30.89 28.76
C GLU A 2 15.00 29.48 28.82
N ILE A 3 14.63 28.66 29.80
CA ILE A 3 15.28 27.34 29.99
C ILE A 3 14.31 26.14 29.88
N THR A 4 12.98 26.33 29.80
CA THR A 4 12.03 25.21 29.96
C THR A 4 11.37 24.65 28.69
N ILE A 5 11.81 25.03 27.48
CA ILE A 5 11.18 24.54 26.23
C ILE A 5 12.10 23.56 25.46
N LYS A 6 13.42 23.74 25.51
CA LYS A 6 14.37 22.87 24.79
C LYS A 6 14.49 21.47 25.38
N THR A 7 14.25 21.31 26.68
CA THR A 7 14.23 19.99 27.35
C THR A 7 13.00 19.16 27.01
N PHE A 8 11.84 19.79 26.77
CA PHE A 8 10.58 19.06 26.48
C PHE A 8 10.55 18.46 25.06
N ILE A 9 11.13 19.17 24.09
CA ILE A 9 11.22 18.70 22.69
C ILE A 9 12.25 17.57 22.57
N SER A 10 13.38 17.68 23.29
CA SER A 10 14.41 16.63 23.28
C SER A 10 13.94 15.33 23.95
N PHE A 11 13.15 15.41 25.02
CA PHE A 11 12.62 14.22 25.71
C PHE A 11 11.58 13.48 24.86
N CYS A 12 10.75 14.21 24.10
CA CYS A 12 9.74 13.61 23.24
C CYS A 12 10.36 12.88 22.04
N CYS A 13 11.44 13.44 21.46
CA CYS A 13 12.14 12.84 20.33
C CYS A 13 12.95 11.59 20.74
N LEU A 14 13.64 11.61 21.90
CA LEU A 14 14.34 10.42 22.40
C LEU A 14 13.38 9.30 22.84
N TYR A 15 12.22 9.64 23.40
CA TYR A 15 11.21 8.63 23.74
C TYR A 15 10.59 7.96 22.50
N TYR A 16 10.53 8.66 21.36
CA TYR A 16 10.05 8.12 20.09
C TYR A 16 10.98 7.03 19.54
N VAL A 17 12.31 7.17 19.72
CA VAL A 17 13.29 6.16 19.30
C VAL A 17 13.29 4.95 20.24
N LEU A 18 13.15 5.17 21.55
CA LEU A 18 13.20 4.11 22.57
C LEU A 18 11.89 3.33 22.79
N SER A 19 10.78 3.72 22.15
CA SER A 19 9.49 3.01 22.26
C SER A 19 9.24 1.98 21.15
N SER A 20 10.29 1.60 20.42
CA SER A 20 10.21 0.57 19.35
C SER A 20 10.00 -0.85 19.88
N GLU A 21 10.02 -1.04 21.21
CA GLU A 21 9.68 -2.30 21.85
C GLU A 21 8.54 -2.09 22.86
N ILE A 22 7.66 -3.10 22.92
CA ILE A 22 6.45 -3.24 23.75
C ILE A 22 5.17 -2.72 23.09
N ILE A 23 4.67 -3.57 22.17
CA ILE A 23 3.24 -3.79 21.96
C ILE A 23 2.68 -4.26 23.30
N GLY A 24 2.00 -3.38 24.02
CA GLY A 24 1.51 -3.68 25.36
C GLY A 24 0.24 -2.93 25.70
N SER A 25 -0.88 -3.30 25.07
CA SER A 25 -2.17 -3.36 25.74
C SER A 25 -3.21 -4.06 24.85
N LYS A 26 -4.01 -4.87 25.55
CA LYS A 26 -4.94 -5.91 25.10
C LYS A 26 -6.13 -5.32 24.33
N LEU A 27 -6.10 -5.38 23.01
CA LEU A 27 -7.27 -5.26 22.13
C LEU A 27 -7.27 -6.48 21.21
N SER A 28 -8.38 -7.21 21.13
CA SER A 28 -8.51 -8.39 20.26
C SER A 28 -8.02 -8.03 18.86
N ALA A 29 -7.15 -8.85 18.26
CA ALA A 29 -6.47 -8.53 16.99
C ALA A 29 -7.46 -8.11 15.89
N ARG A 30 -8.69 -8.65 15.93
CA ARG A 30 -9.79 -8.31 15.03
C ARG A 30 -10.33 -6.88 15.22
N SER A 31 -10.43 -6.37 16.46
CA SER A 31 -10.93 -5.01 16.70
C SER A 31 -9.91 -3.93 16.40
N LYS A 32 -8.61 -4.27 16.39
CA LYS A 32 -7.54 -3.31 16.11
C LYS A 32 -7.35 -3.08 14.62
N SER A 33 -7.47 -4.12 13.78
CA SER A 33 -7.51 -3.96 12.33
C SER A 33 -8.71 -3.11 11.90
N ASP A 34 -9.90 -3.42 12.41
CA ASP A 34 -11.13 -2.70 12.06
C ASP A 34 -11.05 -1.20 12.41
N LEU A 35 -10.33 -0.86 13.49
CA LEU A 35 -10.10 0.54 13.88
C LEU A 35 -9.12 1.23 12.92
N ILE A 36 -8.04 0.55 12.52
CA ILE A 36 -7.07 1.09 11.56
C ILE A 36 -7.74 1.36 10.22
N ASP A 37 -8.55 0.41 9.75
CA ASP A 37 -9.27 0.51 8.48
C ASP A 37 -10.24 1.70 8.51
N LYS A 38 -11.04 1.84 9.57
CA LYS A 38 -11.96 2.99 9.73
C LYS A 38 -11.24 4.32 9.83
N VAL A 39 -10.09 4.36 10.50
CA VAL A 39 -9.29 5.59 10.60
C VAL A 39 -8.72 5.96 9.24
N PHE A 40 -8.20 4.98 8.49
CA PHE A 40 -7.70 5.19 7.14
C PHE A 40 -8.80 5.61 6.17
N GLU A 41 -9.99 5.01 6.26
CA GLU A 41 -11.18 5.39 5.51
C GLU A 41 -11.57 6.86 5.81
N ALA A 42 -11.59 7.28 7.07
CA ALA A 42 -11.90 8.67 7.42
C ALA A 42 -10.89 9.68 6.85
N ILE A 43 -9.60 9.34 6.82
CA ILE A 43 -8.57 10.17 6.17
C ILE A 43 -8.80 10.17 4.65
N THR A 44 -9.17 9.04 4.07
CA THR A 44 -9.47 8.92 2.64
C THR A 44 -10.68 9.76 2.22
N THR A 45 -11.76 9.73 2.98
CA THR A 45 -12.98 10.51 2.71
C THR A 45 -12.72 12.02 2.73
N SER A 46 -11.71 12.47 3.49
CA SER A 46 -11.29 13.89 3.48
C SER A 46 -10.55 14.32 2.21
N GLY A 47 -10.10 13.38 1.38
CA GLY A 47 -9.40 13.64 0.13
C GLY A 47 -8.20 14.59 0.28
N GLU A 48 -8.17 15.61 -0.56
CA GLU A 48 -7.11 16.63 -0.59
C GLU A 48 -7.24 17.67 0.53
N GLU A 49 -8.44 17.82 1.11
CA GLU A 49 -8.64 18.68 2.27
C GLU A 49 -7.95 18.11 3.50
N GLY A 50 -7.80 16.78 3.60
CA GLY A 50 -7.10 16.11 4.68
C GLY A 50 -7.80 16.23 6.04
N VAL A 51 -7.25 15.56 7.07
CA VAL A 51 -7.75 15.62 8.45
C VAL A 51 -6.66 16.02 9.42
N PHE A 52 -6.96 16.89 10.39
CA PHE A 52 -6.02 17.19 11.47
C PHE A 52 -5.91 16.02 12.45
N GLN A 53 -4.70 15.60 12.80
CA GLN A 53 -4.45 14.49 13.72
C GLN A 53 -5.18 14.67 15.07
N THR A 54 -5.24 15.91 15.58
CA THR A 54 -5.94 16.19 16.84
C THR A 54 -7.47 16.07 16.75
N GLU A 55 -8.06 16.30 15.58
CA GLU A 55 -9.48 16.04 15.33
C GLU A 55 -9.74 14.56 15.14
N LEU A 56 -8.89 13.88 14.37
CA LEU A 56 -8.96 12.44 14.15
C LEU A 56 -8.89 11.65 15.46
N CYS A 57 -7.97 11.99 16.37
CA CYS A 57 -7.91 11.34 17.68
C CYS A 57 -9.20 11.53 18.48
N LYS A 58 -9.85 12.70 18.36
CA LYS A 58 -11.11 12.98 19.07
C LYS A 58 -12.27 12.19 18.48
N SER A 59 -12.38 12.12 17.14
CA SER A 59 -13.47 11.40 16.47
C SER A 59 -13.43 9.90 16.76
N PHE A 60 -12.23 9.32 16.89
CA PHE A 60 -12.04 7.90 17.18
C PHE A 60 -11.80 7.58 18.67
N SER A 61 -11.93 8.57 19.57
CA SER A 61 -11.68 8.42 21.01
C SER A 61 -10.30 7.80 21.33
N LEU A 62 -9.29 8.14 20.54
CA LEU A 62 -7.92 7.66 20.69
C LEU A 62 -7.12 8.58 21.60
N ASP A 63 -6.26 7.99 22.42
CA ASP A 63 -5.25 8.78 23.11
C ASP A 63 -4.23 9.36 22.10
N SER A 64 -3.66 10.50 22.46
CA SER A 64 -2.63 11.18 21.66
C SER A 64 -1.45 10.27 21.28
N ARG A 65 -1.07 9.35 22.17
CA ARG A 65 0.02 8.39 21.96
C ARG A 65 -0.34 7.36 20.91
N ASP A 66 -1.53 6.77 21.02
CA ASP A 66 -1.97 5.71 20.11
C ASP A 66 -2.35 6.25 18.73
N GLY A 67 -2.96 7.43 18.67
CA GLY A 67 -3.19 8.13 17.41
C GLY A 67 -1.89 8.50 16.69
N SER A 68 -0.88 8.99 17.41
CA SER A 68 0.43 9.29 16.81
C SER A 68 1.14 8.04 16.27
N ARG A 69 1.05 6.92 17.00
CA ARG A 69 1.60 5.62 16.55
C ARG A 69 0.88 5.10 15.31
N LEU A 70 -0.46 5.15 15.31
CA LEU A 70 -1.28 4.70 14.18
C LEU A 70 -0.96 5.50 12.93
N VAL A 71 -0.97 6.84 13.03
CA VAL A 71 -0.60 7.73 11.93
C VAL A 71 0.83 7.49 11.46
N GLY A 72 1.77 7.27 12.39
CA GLY A 72 3.15 6.96 12.02
C GLY A 72 3.34 5.63 11.31
N ASN A 73 2.53 4.62 11.62
CA ASN A 73 2.53 3.37 10.87
C ASN A 73 1.96 3.55 9.45
N LEU A 74 0.87 4.31 9.29
CA LEU A 74 0.30 4.62 7.99
C LEU A 74 1.26 5.43 7.11
N GLU A 75 2.02 6.37 7.69
CA GLU A 75 3.05 7.13 6.98
C GLU A 75 4.23 6.22 6.56
N LYS A 76 4.69 5.32 7.44
CA LYS A 76 5.74 4.34 7.09
C LYS A 76 5.35 3.44 5.92
N GLN A 77 4.07 3.09 5.82
CA GLN A 77 3.51 2.33 4.70
C GLN A 77 3.29 3.19 3.45
N SER A 78 3.63 4.48 3.48
CA SER A 78 3.42 5.44 2.38
C SER A 78 1.96 5.61 1.96
N LEU A 79 1.00 5.32 2.84
CA LEU A 79 -0.43 5.48 2.56
C LEU A 79 -0.91 6.92 2.76
N ILE A 80 -0.26 7.67 3.67
CA ILE A 80 -0.59 9.05 4.00
C ILE A 80 0.68 9.91 4.08
N THR A 81 0.50 11.23 3.98
CA THR A 81 1.52 12.24 4.25
C THR A 81 1.14 13.08 5.47
N ARG A 82 2.16 13.57 6.19
CA ARG A 82 2.00 14.48 7.32
C ARG A 82 2.55 15.86 7.01
N GLU A 83 1.70 16.87 7.11
CA GLU A 83 2.08 18.27 6.95
C GLU A 83 1.90 19.03 8.26
N LYS A 84 2.93 19.76 8.70
CA LYS A 84 2.83 20.52 9.95
C LYS A 84 1.94 21.74 9.73
N ALA A 85 0.84 21.82 10.49
CA ALA A 85 -0.16 22.88 10.37
C ALA A 85 -0.52 23.45 11.75
N LEU A 86 -0.98 24.70 11.78
CA LEU A 86 -1.42 25.37 12.99
C LEU A 86 -2.94 25.25 13.10
N TYR A 87 -3.42 24.54 14.12
CA TYR A 87 -4.84 24.31 14.33
C TYR A 87 -5.24 24.79 15.73
N ARG A 88 -6.17 25.74 15.82
CA ARG A 88 -6.63 26.35 17.09
C ARG A 88 -5.48 26.83 18.00
N GLY A 89 -4.46 27.45 17.42
CA GLY A 89 -3.31 27.98 18.17
C GLY A 89 -2.31 26.92 18.66
N ARG A 90 -2.47 25.66 18.25
CA ARG A 90 -1.53 24.56 18.56
C ARG A 90 -0.98 23.95 17.28
N TRP A 91 0.30 23.61 17.29
CA TRP A 91 0.89 22.86 16.17
C TRP A 91 0.35 21.43 16.16
N THR A 92 -0.10 21.00 14.99
CA THR A 92 -0.56 19.63 14.73
C THR A 92 -0.11 19.20 13.35
N TYR A 93 -0.43 17.95 12.99
CA TYR A 93 -0.21 17.44 11.64
C TYR A 93 -1.54 17.35 10.91
N LYS A 94 -1.57 17.90 9.70
CA LYS A 94 -2.57 17.64 8.69
C LYS A 94 -2.20 16.35 7.97
N LEU A 95 -3.14 15.42 7.92
CA LEU A 95 -2.98 14.09 7.34
C LEU A 95 -3.69 14.10 5.99
N VAL A 96 -2.96 13.79 4.93
CA VAL A 96 -3.49 13.76 3.56
C VAL A 96 -3.20 12.38 2.99
N VAL A 97 -4.14 11.78 2.26
CA VAL A 97 -3.90 10.49 1.62
C VAL A 97 -2.91 10.67 0.49
N LYS A 98 -1.90 9.80 0.44
CA LYS A 98 -0.98 9.75 -0.69
C LYS A 98 -1.73 9.08 -1.84
N LYS A 99 -1.88 9.78 -2.97
CA LYS A 99 -2.48 9.26 -4.20
C LYS A 99 -1.57 8.19 -4.84
N THR A 100 -1.30 7.11 -4.13
CA THR A 100 -0.64 5.93 -4.68
C THR A 100 -1.72 5.05 -5.28
N ILE A 101 -2.05 5.32 -6.54
CA ILE A 101 -2.69 4.39 -7.47
C ILE A 101 -3.87 3.62 -6.82
N SER A 102 -4.98 4.31 -6.54
CA SER A 102 -6.34 3.83 -6.26
C SER A 102 -7.09 5.03 -5.65
N MET A 103 -8.38 5.22 -5.92
CA MET A 103 -9.31 6.14 -5.22
C MET A 103 -9.67 7.52 -5.84
N GLU A 104 -9.23 7.91 -7.04
CA GLU A 104 -9.89 9.05 -7.74
C GLU A 104 -10.82 8.64 -8.89
N SER A 105 -10.90 7.35 -9.17
CA SER A 105 -11.84 6.80 -10.14
C SER A 105 -12.49 5.59 -9.48
N GLU A 106 -13.83 5.61 -9.37
CA GLU A 106 -14.71 4.57 -8.83
C GLU A 106 -14.56 3.17 -9.47
N GLU A 107 -13.58 2.97 -10.34
CA GLU A 107 -13.25 1.66 -10.88
C GLU A 107 -11.85 1.28 -10.38
N PRO A 108 -11.69 0.17 -9.61
CA PRO A 108 -10.38 -0.42 -9.45
C PRO A 108 -9.83 -0.63 -10.85
N ARG A 109 -8.63 -0.11 -11.16
CA ARG A 109 -8.02 -0.41 -12.47
C ARG A 109 -8.06 -1.93 -12.60
N PRO A 110 -8.81 -2.48 -13.57
CA PRO A 110 -8.93 -3.91 -13.69
C PRO A 110 -7.51 -4.44 -13.88
N ILE A 111 -7.15 -5.46 -13.10
CA ILE A 111 -5.89 -6.15 -13.31
C ILE A 111 -6.01 -6.78 -14.69
N ASP A 112 -5.32 -6.19 -15.66
CA ASP A 112 -5.26 -6.74 -17.00
C ASP A 112 -4.42 -8.02 -16.95
N VAL A 113 -5.12 -9.15 -17.05
CA VAL A 113 -4.52 -10.49 -17.07
C VAL A 113 -4.34 -11.02 -18.49
N SER A 114 -4.63 -10.22 -19.52
CA SER A 114 -4.52 -10.65 -20.93
C SER A 114 -3.12 -11.17 -21.28
N MET A 115 -2.07 -10.59 -20.69
CA MET A 115 -0.68 -10.98 -20.94
C MET A 115 -0.28 -12.34 -20.32
N VAL A 116 -1.03 -12.81 -19.32
CA VAL A 116 -0.75 -14.08 -18.62
C VAL A 116 -1.83 -15.12 -18.88
N GLU A 117 -2.82 -14.79 -19.70
CA GLU A 117 -3.90 -15.69 -20.05
C GLU A 117 -3.37 -16.90 -20.82
N GLY A 118 -3.76 -18.09 -20.38
CA GLY A 118 -3.30 -19.35 -20.97
C GLY A 118 -1.88 -19.75 -20.60
N ALA A 119 -1.23 -19.07 -19.64
CA ALA A 119 0.10 -19.46 -19.17
C ALA A 119 0.10 -20.91 -18.63
N PRO A 120 1.00 -21.79 -19.10
CA PRO A 120 0.94 -23.22 -18.80
C PRO A 120 1.28 -23.53 -17.35
N CYS A 121 1.99 -22.67 -16.64
CA CYS A 121 2.47 -22.90 -15.27
C CYS A 121 1.35 -23.22 -14.27
N LEU A 122 0.22 -22.51 -14.36
CA LEU A 122 -0.90 -22.68 -13.41
C LEU A 122 -1.60 -24.05 -13.55
N CYS A 123 -1.44 -24.72 -14.69
CA CYS A 123 -2.03 -26.03 -14.99
C CYS A 123 -0.97 -27.07 -15.41
N CYS A 124 0.31 -26.81 -15.15
CA CYS A 124 1.40 -27.65 -15.61
C CYS A 124 1.47 -28.95 -14.81
N SER A 125 1.49 -30.10 -15.47
CA SER A 125 1.64 -31.41 -14.80
C SER A 125 2.99 -31.56 -14.08
N TYR A 126 4.01 -30.82 -14.51
CA TYR A 126 5.36 -30.83 -13.95
C TYR A 126 5.60 -29.74 -12.90
N GLN A 127 4.56 -29.06 -12.41
CA GLN A 127 4.68 -27.97 -11.45
C GLN A 127 5.45 -28.36 -10.18
N HIS A 128 5.31 -29.61 -9.72
CA HIS A 128 6.01 -30.15 -8.55
C HIS A 128 7.53 -30.33 -8.76
N LEU A 129 8.01 -30.31 -10.02
CA LEU A 129 9.42 -30.39 -10.38
C LEU A 129 10.03 -29.01 -10.66
N CYS A 130 9.22 -27.95 -10.68
CA CYS A 130 9.68 -26.59 -10.94
C CYS A 130 10.51 -26.07 -9.75
N SER A 131 11.79 -25.77 -9.97
CA SER A 131 12.68 -25.25 -8.94
C SER A 131 13.68 -24.24 -9.55
N ASN A 132 13.96 -23.18 -8.79
CA ASN A 132 14.97 -22.18 -9.14
C ASN A 132 16.37 -22.51 -8.58
N GLU A 133 16.47 -23.49 -7.69
CA GLU A 133 17.71 -23.77 -6.94
C GLU A 133 18.68 -24.66 -7.73
N ASP A 134 18.14 -25.55 -8.58
CA ASP A 134 18.93 -26.48 -9.38
C ASP A 134 19.10 -25.96 -10.81
N GLU A 135 20.31 -25.52 -11.14
CA GLU A 135 20.66 -25.01 -12.46
C GLU A 135 20.55 -26.09 -13.56
N SER A 136 20.65 -27.37 -13.21
CA SER A 136 20.52 -28.49 -14.15
C SER A 136 19.06 -28.90 -14.40
N ASN A 137 18.11 -28.34 -13.66
CA ASN A 137 16.70 -28.72 -13.79
C ASN A 137 16.08 -28.14 -15.08
N PRO A 138 15.60 -28.98 -16.01
CA PRO A 138 14.94 -28.50 -17.24
C PRO A 138 13.60 -27.79 -16.97
N TYR A 139 13.01 -28.00 -15.80
CA TYR A 139 11.76 -27.33 -15.39
C TYR A 139 11.98 -26.05 -14.58
N SER A 140 13.22 -25.54 -14.51
CA SER A 140 13.49 -24.22 -13.95
C SER A 140 12.79 -23.14 -14.78
N PRO A 141 12.15 -22.13 -14.17
CA PRO A 141 11.47 -21.05 -14.93
C PRO A 141 12.36 -20.36 -15.96
N ALA A 142 13.68 -20.33 -15.75
CA ALA A 142 14.64 -19.74 -16.66
C ALA A 142 14.98 -20.62 -17.89
N LYS A 143 14.69 -21.93 -17.85
CA LYS A 143 15.06 -22.92 -18.88
C LYS A 143 13.88 -23.79 -19.36
N CYS A 144 12.67 -23.52 -18.86
CA CYS A 144 11.51 -24.34 -19.12
C CYS A 144 11.01 -24.16 -20.56
N GLN A 145 11.17 -25.20 -21.38
CA GLN A 145 10.73 -25.21 -22.78
C GLN A 145 9.21 -24.97 -22.92
N ILE A 146 8.40 -25.48 -21.99
CA ILE A 146 6.94 -25.30 -22.01
C ILE A 146 6.57 -23.81 -21.90
N ILE A 147 7.31 -23.05 -21.08
CA ILE A 147 7.11 -21.60 -20.93
C ILE A 147 7.62 -20.88 -22.18
N GLU A 148 8.78 -21.27 -22.70
CA GLU A 148 9.38 -20.69 -23.90
C GLU A 148 8.44 -20.83 -25.12
N GLU A 149 7.90 -22.03 -25.37
CA GLU A 149 6.95 -22.28 -26.45
C GLU A 149 5.67 -21.45 -26.29
N TRP A 150 5.15 -21.35 -25.06
CA TRP A 150 3.98 -20.51 -24.78
C TRP A 150 4.26 -19.04 -25.05
N ILE A 151 5.42 -18.53 -24.61
CA ILE A 151 5.88 -17.17 -24.87
C ILE A 151 5.89 -16.93 -26.38
N VAL A 152 6.65 -17.70 -27.15
CA VAL A 152 6.79 -17.52 -28.61
C VAL A 152 5.42 -17.51 -29.29
N THR A 153 4.57 -18.49 -28.97
CA THR A 153 3.22 -18.61 -29.57
C THR A 153 2.30 -17.45 -29.17
N SER A 154 2.41 -16.96 -27.93
CA SER A 154 1.54 -15.89 -27.41
C SER A 154 2.00 -14.51 -27.91
N PHE A 155 3.31 -14.31 -28.10
CA PHE A 155 3.86 -13.09 -28.68
C PHE A 155 3.41 -12.90 -30.14
N ASP A 156 3.39 -13.97 -30.94
CA ASP A 156 2.88 -13.89 -32.33
C ASP A 156 1.41 -13.47 -32.38
N LYS A 157 0.58 -14.02 -31.49
CA LYS A 157 -0.84 -13.64 -31.36
C LYS A 157 -1.01 -12.18 -30.93
N PHE A 158 -0.19 -11.72 -29.98
CA PHE A 158 -0.21 -10.34 -29.52
C PHE A 158 0.10 -9.35 -30.66
N MET A 159 1.11 -9.65 -31.50
CA MET A 159 1.48 -8.80 -32.63
C MET A 159 0.40 -8.74 -33.72
N ILE A 160 -0.32 -9.85 -33.95
CA ILE A 160 -1.44 -9.89 -34.91
C ILE A 160 -2.63 -9.07 -34.41
N ASN A 161 -2.94 -9.13 -33.11
CA ASN A 161 -4.07 -8.40 -32.52
C ASN A 161 -3.91 -6.87 -32.56
N GLN A 162 -2.67 -6.36 -32.62
CA GLN A 162 -2.37 -4.93 -32.78
C GLN A 162 -2.67 -4.40 -34.21
N GLN A 163 -2.84 -5.28 -35.21
CA GLN A 163 -3.15 -4.87 -36.59
C GLN A 163 -4.66 -4.80 -36.88
N HIS A 164 -5.51 -5.33 -36.00
CA HIS A 164 -6.97 -5.36 -36.22
C HIS A 164 -7.73 -4.17 -35.57
N ASP A 165 -7.04 -3.30 -34.82
CA ASP A 165 -7.65 -2.12 -34.16
C ASP A 165 -7.49 -0.83 -34.98
N SER A 166 -7.21 -0.95 -36.28
CA SER A 166 -7.13 0.18 -37.21
C SER A 166 -7.94 -0.07 -38.49
N SER A 167 -9.23 -0.35 -38.33
CA SER A 167 -10.20 -0.17 -39.42
C SER A 167 -11.30 0.80 -38.95
N PRO A 168 -11.45 1.98 -39.57
CA PRO A 168 -12.46 2.95 -39.16
C PRO A 168 -13.87 2.44 -39.48
N GLU A 169 -14.79 2.68 -38.54
CA GLU A 169 -16.24 2.54 -38.70
C GLU A 169 -16.73 3.19 -40.00
N TYR A 170 -17.52 2.45 -40.77
CA TYR A 170 -18.49 3.03 -41.71
C TYR A 170 -19.78 2.23 -41.57
N ILE A 171 -20.81 2.87 -40.99
CA ILE A 171 -22.19 3.03 -41.48
C ILE A 171 -22.85 4.10 -40.60
#